data_AF-A0A7W2A7Z9-F1
#
_entry.id   AF-A0A7W2A7Z9-F1
#
_cell.length_a   1.000
_cell.length_b   1.000
_cell.length_c   1.000
_cell.angle_alpha   90.00
_cell.angle_beta   90.00
_cell.angle_gamma   90.00
#
_symmetry.space_group_name_H-M   'P 1'
#
loop_
_entity.id
_entity.type
_entity.pdbx_description
1 polymer ?
#
loop_
_entity_poly.entity_id
_entity_poly.type
_entity_poly.pdbx_seq_one_letter_code
_entity_poly.pdbx_strand_id
1 'polypeptide(L)'
;MKKLMKNRLTPIEGFLRGLKPACLSKMTDELSVYPYQPMSDGWYMFFRSHQQKKAFCDRLYQIKTAEDLHRLKGEALGYPPKAIEYYCYKNSPQTRVSLHYFNGIDCVSHVEDIEENVFWLWNTYKYDQLLLVKIIQHEEPQYLPPVPYKDMEQLQKVSRLAESLLSTKVISS
;
A
#
# COMPACT_ATOMS: atom_id res chain seq x y z
N MET A 1 -17.33 -12.00 -3.04
CA MET A 1 -16.52 -10.83 -2.60
C MET A 1 -16.86 -10.32 -1.19
N LYS A 2 -18.12 -9.97 -0.87
CA LYS A 2 -18.50 -9.41 0.45
C LYS A 2 -18.04 -10.24 1.66
N LYS A 3 -18.07 -11.58 1.58
CA LYS A 3 -17.60 -12.48 2.65
C LYS A 3 -16.07 -12.49 2.83
N LEU A 4 -15.30 -12.28 1.76
CA LEU A 4 -13.84 -12.20 1.79
C LEU A 4 -13.33 -10.88 2.38
N MET A 5 -14.08 -9.78 2.20
CA MET A 5 -13.70 -8.48 2.76
C MET A 5 -13.92 -8.37 4.27
N LYS A 6 -14.71 -9.27 4.89
CA LYS A 6 -15.07 -9.19 6.31
C LYS A 6 -13.87 -9.40 7.26
N ASN A 7 -12.79 -10.00 6.77
CA ASN A 7 -11.59 -10.28 7.55
C ASN A 7 -10.40 -9.38 7.16
N ARG A 8 -10.60 -8.40 6.27
CA ARG A 8 -9.53 -7.47 5.87
C ARG A 8 -9.35 -6.44 6.97
N LEU A 9 -8.11 -6.27 7.43
CA LEU A 9 -7.78 -5.17 8.33
C LEU A 9 -7.69 -3.86 7.55
N THR A 10 -8.31 -2.84 8.11
CA THR A 10 -8.06 -1.45 7.73
C THR A 10 -6.62 -1.05 8.06
N PRO A 11 -6.09 0.03 7.46
CA PRO A 11 -4.77 0.55 7.83
C PRO A 11 -4.62 0.87 9.32
N ILE A 12 -5.70 1.33 9.97
CA ILE A 12 -5.72 1.59 11.41
C ILE A 12 -5.63 0.27 12.18
N GLU A 13 -6.46 -0.72 11.88
CA GLU A 13 -6.43 -2.01 12.60
C GLU A 13 -5.09 -2.73 12.43
N GLY A 14 -4.51 -2.73 11.23
CA GLY A 14 -3.16 -3.27 11.01
C GLY A 14 -2.11 -2.55 11.85
N PHE A 15 -2.26 -1.22 11.98
CA PHE A 15 -1.43 -0.43 12.90
C PHE A 15 -1.81 -0.61 14.36
N LEU A 16 -3.00 -0.99 14.79
CA LEU A 16 -3.23 -1.27 16.20
C LEU A 16 -2.66 -2.64 16.61
N ARG A 17 -2.65 -3.60 15.69
CA ARG A 17 -2.23 -5.00 15.92
C ARG A 17 -0.74 -5.31 15.82
N GLY A 18 0.14 -4.32 15.76
CA GLY A 18 1.59 -4.58 15.57
C GLY A 18 2.04 -4.85 14.13
N LEU A 19 1.14 -4.88 13.14
CA LEU A 19 1.44 -5.49 11.83
C LEU A 19 2.17 -4.55 10.85
N LYS A 20 1.98 -3.25 11.00
CA LYS A 20 2.67 -2.23 10.18
C LYS A 20 3.38 -1.18 11.05
N PRO A 21 4.46 -0.55 10.55
CA PRO A 21 5.31 0.34 11.32
C PRO A 21 4.69 1.71 11.61
N ALA A 22 3.90 2.26 10.69
CA ALA A 22 3.24 3.55 10.85
C ALA A 22 1.82 3.54 10.27
N CYS A 23 1.02 4.56 10.58
CA CYS A 23 -0.31 4.75 10.03
C CYS A 23 -0.54 6.22 9.64
N LEU A 24 -1.11 6.46 8.45
CA LEU A 24 -1.59 7.78 8.06
C LEU A 24 -3.10 7.79 8.23
N SER A 25 -3.60 8.56 9.18
CA SER A 25 -5.03 8.62 9.50
C SER A 25 -5.42 9.99 10.05
N LYS A 26 -6.73 10.24 10.17
CA LYS A 26 -7.25 11.27 11.08
C LYS A 26 -7.05 10.82 12.53
N MET A 27 -7.03 11.79 13.44
CA MET A 27 -6.98 11.51 14.87
C MET A 27 -8.22 10.72 15.31
N THR A 28 -8.01 9.67 16.09
CA THR A 28 -9.05 8.90 16.79
C THR A 28 -8.57 8.65 18.21
N ASP A 29 -9.48 8.28 19.11
CA ASP A 29 -9.14 8.01 20.53
C ASP A 29 -8.10 6.90 20.64
N GLU A 30 -8.22 5.84 19.83
CA GLU A 30 -7.29 4.69 19.82
C GLU A 30 -5.90 5.05 19.31
N LEU A 31 -5.80 6.04 18.42
CA LEU A 31 -4.53 6.50 17.86
C LEU A 31 -3.88 7.60 18.70
N SER A 32 -4.66 8.29 19.55
CA SER A 32 -4.18 9.43 20.37
C SER A 32 -3.07 9.06 21.36
N VAL A 33 -2.99 7.79 21.76
CA VAL A 33 -1.97 7.26 22.67
C VAL A 33 -0.62 7.00 21.99
N TYR A 34 -0.57 7.05 20.65
CA TYR A 34 0.65 6.78 19.88
C TYR A 34 1.38 8.09 19.52
N PRO A 35 2.72 8.08 19.46
CA PRO A 35 3.48 9.21 18.93
C PRO A 35 3.05 9.54 17.50
N TYR A 36 2.76 10.81 17.22
CA TYR A 36 2.32 11.25 15.89
C TYR A 36 3.02 12.52 15.40
N GLN A 37 3.06 12.70 14.08
CA GLN A 37 3.47 13.92 13.39
C GLN A 37 2.27 14.47 12.61
N PRO A 38 1.82 15.71 12.88
CA PRO A 38 0.82 16.37 12.05
C PRO A 38 1.27 16.45 10.59
N MET A 39 0.33 16.18 9.69
CA MET A 39 0.45 16.30 8.23
C MET A 39 -0.55 17.35 7.73
N SER A 40 -0.71 17.50 6.41
CA SER A 40 -1.69 18.44 5.84
C SER A 40 -3.13 18.02 6.11
N ASP A 41 -4.03 18.99 6.06
CA ASP A 41 -5.49 18.77 6.03
C ASP A 41 -6.01 17.96 7.21
N GLY A 42 -5.42 18.12 8.40
CA GLY A 42 -5.83 17.41 9.61
C GLY A 42 -5.54 15.90 9.60
N TRP A 43 -4.66 15.43 8.73
CA TRP A 43 -4.10 14.08 8.78
C TRP A 43 -2.88 14.03 9.69
N TYR A 44 -2.61 12.85 10.23
CA TYR A 44 -1.48 12.60 11.12
C TYR A 44 -0.79 11.30 10.72
N MET A 45 0.54 11.31 10.78
CA MET A 45 1.35 10.09 10.69
C MET A 45 1.62 9.59 12.11
N PHE A 46 1.10 8.42 12.46
CA PHE A 46 1.27 7.75 13.75
C PHE A 46 2.39 6.71 13.67
N PHE A 47 3.15 6.57 14.76
CA PHE A 47 4.32 5.70 14.88
C PHE A 47 4.21 4.81 16.13
N ARG A 48 4.89 3.65 16.15
CA ARG A 48 4.88 2.77 17.33
C ARG A 48 5.67 3.30 18.50
N SER A 49 6.69 4.10 18.23
CA SER A 49 7.60 4.61 19.24
C SER A 49 8.02 6.04 18.94
N HIS A 50 8.42 6.75 20.00
CA HIS A 50 9.00 8.09 19.88
C HIS A 50 10.28 8.08 19.04
N GLN A 51 11.04 6.97 19.06
CA GLN A 51 12.24 6.82 18.24
C GLN A 51 11.90 6.78 16.75
N GLN A 52 10.86 6.02 16.34
CA GLN A 52 10.41 5.99 14.95
C GLN A 52 9.90 7.37 14.50
N LYS A 53 9.09 8.04 15.34
CA LYS A 53 8.65 9.42 15.07
C LYS A 53 9.86 10.34 14.89
N LYS A 54 10.83 10.29 15.80
CA LYS A 54 12.02 11.15 15.75
C LYS A 54 12.80 10.92 14.45
N ALA A 55 13.09 9.66 14.11
CA ALA A 55 13.80 9.33 12.87
C ALA A 55 13.07 9.83 11.62
N PHE A 56 11.74 9.77 11.61
CA PHE A 56 10.93 10.34 10.54
C PHE A 56 11.05 11.87 10.49
N CYS A 57 10.88 12.56 11.63
CA CYS A 57 10.98 14.02 11.71
C CYS A 57 12.38 14.52 11.30
N ASP A 58 13.45 13.87 11.76
CA ASP A 58 14.83 14.24 11.42
C ASP A 58 15.05 14.22 9.88
N ARG A 59 14.48 13.23 9.19
CA ARG A 59 14.50 13.15 7.71
C ARG A 59 13.55 14.16 7.08
N LEU A 60 12.38 14.39 7.66
CA LEU A 60 11.37 15.32 7.16
C LEU A 60 11.92 16.75 7.00
N TYR A 61 12.78 17.21 7.92
CA TYR A 61 13.41 18.53 7.84
C TYR A 61 14.40 18.70 6.68
N GLN A 62 14.83 17.60 6.07
CA GLN A 62 15.79 17.60 4.95
C GLN A 62 15.11 17.54 3.58
N ILE A 63 13.78 17.35 3.56
CA ILE A 63 12.98 17.18 2.36
C ILE A 63 12.86 18.50 1.61
N LYS A 64 13.12 18.46 0.30
CA LYS A 64 13.09 19.65 -0.58
C LYS A 64 12.00 19.59 -1.64
N THR A 65 11.50 18.40 -1.94
CA THR A 65 10.56 18.15 -3.03
C THR A 65 9.33 17.39 -2.53
N ALA A 66 8.24 17.45 -3.29
CA ALA A 66 7.03 16.69 -2.96
C ALA A 66 7.28 15.18 -3.11
N GLU A 67 8.06 14.79 -4.10
CA GLU A 67 8.46 13.42 -4.39
C GLU A 67 9.24 12.81 -3.22
N ASP A 68 10.20 13.56 -2.67
CA ASP A 68 10.95 13.14 -1.48
C ASP A 68 10.02 12.96 -0.27
N LEU A 69 9.03 13.85 -0.10
CA LEU A 69 8.02 13.71 0.96
C LEU A 69 7.17 12.44 0.77
N HIS A 70 6.72 12.19 -0.46
CA HIS A 70 5.93 10.99 -0.78
C HIS A 70 6.73 9.71 -0.57
N ARG A 71 8.01 9.70 -0.94
CA ARG A 71 8.93 8.61 -0.68
C ARG A 71 9.10 8.37 0.81
N LEU A 72 9.42 9.40 1.58
CA LEU A 72 9.58 9.31 3.04
C LEU A 72 8.30 8.78 3.71
N LYS A 73 7.12 9.23 3.27
CA LYS A 73 5.82 8.72 3.77
C LYS A 73 5.63 7.24 3.43
N GLY A 74 5.90 6.83 2.19
CA GLY A 74 5.74 5.45 1.74
C GLY A 74 6.63 4.48 2.52
N GLU A 75 7.89 4.87 2.75
CA GLU A 75 8.84 4.09 3.56
C GLU A 75 8.35 3.97 5.01
N ALA A 76 7.92 5.07 5.63
CA ALA A 76 7.42 5.07 6.99
C ALA A 76 6.18 4.18 7.16
N LEU A 77 5.28 4.19 6.16
CA LEU A 77 4.08 3.34 6.11
C LEU A 77 4.41 1.86 5.84
N GLY A 78 5.65 1.55 5.47
CA GLY A 78 6.14 0.21 5.21
C GLY A 78 5.69 -0.34 3.86
N TYR A 79 5.63 0.51 2.84
CA TYR A 79 5.27 0.12 1.48
C TYR A 79 6.46 -0.48 0.71
N PRO A 80 6.20 -1.35 -0.29
CA PRO A 80 7.25 -1.88 -1.15
C PRO A 80 8.01 -0.77 -1.89
N PRO A 81 9.35 -0.86 -2.03
CA PRO A 81 10.15 0.17 -2.70
C PRO A 81 9.68 0.52 -4.11
N LYS A 82 9.35 -0.48 -4.94
CA LYS A 82 8.86 -0.23 -6.31
C LYS A 82 7.48 0.44 -6.34
N ALA A 83 6.58 0.08 -5.42
CA ALA A 83 5.30 0.79 -5.27
C ALA A 83 5.52 2.28 -4.91
N ILE A 84 6.51 2.58 -4.07
CA ILE A 84 6.87 3.96 -3.71
C ILE A 84 7.42 4.70 -4.94
N GLU A 85 8.35 4.09 -5.68
CA GLU A 85 8.91 4.67 -6.90
C GLU A 85 7.85 4.94 -7.95
N TYR A 86 6.95 3.98 -8.17
CA TYR A 86 5.84 4.14 -9.08
C TYR A 86 4.97 5.34 -8.71
N TYR A 87 4.58 5.45 -7.43
CA TYR A 87 3.77 6.56 -6.94
C TYR A 87 4.46 7.92 -7.12
N CYS A 88 5.78 7.99 -6.95
CA CYS A 88 6.54 9.23 -7.03
C CYS A 88 6.78 9.71 -8.48
N TYR A 89 6.99 8.81 -9.45
CA TYR A 89 7.46 9.22 -10.79
C TYR A 89 6.59 8.75 -11.96
N LYS A 90 5.89 7.62 -11.83
CA LYS A 90 5.32 6.90 -12.97
C LYS A 90 3.81 6.73 -12.91
N ASN A 91 3.12 7.41 -11.97
CA ASN A 91 1.70 7.24 -11.61
C ASN A 91 0.69 7.51 -12.76
N SER A 92 0.84 6.76 -13.84
CA SER A 92 0.05 6.76 -15.05
C SER A 92 -1.23 5.97 -14.76
N PRO A 93 -2.41 6.55 -14.96
CA PRO A 93 -3.66 5.83 -14.78
C PRO A 93 -3.74 4.53 -15.60
N GLN A 94 -3.02 4.47 -16.73
CA GLN A 94 -3.06 3.38 -17.68
C GLN A 94 -2.45 2.07 -17.16
N THR A 95 -1.50 2.13 -16.24
CA THR A 95 -0.77 0.94 -15.74
C THR A 95 -0.98 0.68 -14.25
N ARG A 96 -1.99 1.34 -13.67
CA ARG A 96 -2.19 1.46 -12.23
C ARG A 96 -3.02 0.34 -11.62
N VAL A 97 -2.45 -0.34 -10.63
CA VAL A 97 -3.15 -1.29 -9.74
C VAL A 97 -3.03 -0.90 -8.27
N SER A 98 -3.99 -1.32 -7.45
CA SER A 98 -3.94 -1.23 -5.99
C SER A 98 -3.67 -2.60 -5.41
N LEU A 99 -2.67 -2.68 -4.55
CA LEU A 99 -2.34 -3.85 -3.75
C LEU A 99 -2.96 -3.67 -2.38
N HIS A 100 -3.98 -4.49 -2.07
CA HIS A 100 -4.63 -4.51 -0.77
C HIS A 100 -4.18 -5.77 -0.03
N TYR A 101 -3.21 -5.59 0.87
CA TYR A 101 -2.69 -6.67 1.68
C TYR A 101 -3.36 -6.65 3.06
N PHE A 102 -3.86 -7.80 3.50
CA PHE A 102 -4.80 -7.89 4.64
C PHE A 102 -4.23 -7.41 5.99
N ASN A 103 -2.94 -7.10 6.08
CA ASN A 103 -2.29 -6.48 7.24
C ASN A 103 -2.47 -4.95 7.32
N GLY A 104 -3.44 -4.37 6.60
CA GLY A 104 -3.66 -2.92 6.58
C GLY A 104 -2.67 -2.16 5.71
N ILE A 105 -2.06 -2.84 4.73
CA ILE A 105 -1.23 -2.20 3.70
C ILE A 105 -2.08 -2.04 2.45
N ASP A 106 -2.16 -0.80 2.00
CA ASP A 106 -2.90 -0.41 0.82
C ASP A 106 -2.02 0.55 0.02
N CYS A 107 -1.44 0.06 -1.06
CA CYS A 107 -0.51 0.84 -1.87
C CYS A 107 -0.79 0.67 -3.36
N VAL A 108 -0.52 1.74 -4.10
CA VAL A 108 -0.63 1.75 -5.56
C VAL A 108 0.68 1.26 -6.17
N SER A 109 0.60 0.50 -7.26
CA SER A 109 1.74 -0.07 -7.98
C SER A 109 1.54 0.02 -9.49
N HIS A 110 2.65 -0.10 -10.22
CA HIS A 110 2.63 -0.50 -11.63
C HIS A 110 2.15 -1.95 -11.75
N VAL A 111 1.48 -2.29 -12.85
CA VAL A 111 1.03 -3.65 -13.13
C VAL A 111 2.18 -4.65 -13.27
N GLU A 112 3.26 -4.27 -13.96
CA GLU A 112 4.44 -5.13 -14.15
C GLU A 112 5.21 -5.40 -12.84
N ASP A 113 4.97 -4.59 -11.80
CA ASP A 113 5.65 -4.70 -10.51
C ASP A 113 4.83 -5.48 -9.46
N ILE A 114 3.68 -6.07 -9.84
CA ILE A 114 2.81 -6.82 -8.91
C ILE A 114 3.61 -7.91 -8.20
N GLU A 115 4.32 -8.76 -8.94
CA GLU A 115 5.00 -9.93 -8.34
C GLU A 115 6.10 -9.51 -7.36
N GLU A 116 6.92 -8.54 -7.75
CA GLU A 116 8.03 -8.07 -6.91
C GLU A 116 7.53 -7.38 -5.64
N ASN A 117 6.51 -6.53 -5.76
CA ASN A 117 5.92 -5.87 -4.60
C ASN A 117 5.28 -6.87 -3.64
N VAL A 118 4.61 -7.90 -4.15
CA VAL A 118 3.99 -8.94 -3.34
C VAL A 118 5.04 -9.83 -2.68
N PHE A 119 6.10 -10.19 -3.39
CA PHE A 119 7.22 -10.94 -2.83
C PHE A 119 7.90 -10.17 -1.70
N TRP A 120 8.11 -8.86 -1.89
CA TRP A 120 8.61 -7.98 -0.84
C TRP A 120 7.67 -7.97 0.38
N LEU A 121 6.36 -7.85 0.17
CA LEU A 121 5.38 -7.87 1.27
C LEU A 121 5.43 -9.18 2.06
N TRP A 122 5.50 -10.33 1.39
CA TRP A 122 5.54 -11.64 2.06
C TRP A 122 6.83 -11.87 2.86
N ASN A 123 7.95 -11.30 2.42
CA ASN A 123 9.22 -11.39 3.12
C ASN A 123 9.30 -10.42 4.30
N THR A 124 8.74 -9.22 4.15
CA THR A 124 8.70 -8.18 5.20
C THR A 124 7.68 -8.53 6.28
N TYR A 125 6.49 -8.94 5.88
CA TYR A 125 5.34 -9.20 6.75
C TYR A 125 5.01 -10.69 6.68
N LYS A 126 5.59 -11.47 7.59
CA LYS A 126 5.47 -12.95 7.65
C LYS A 126 4.12 -13.42 8.21
N TYR A 127 3.03 -12.90 7.65
CA TYR A 127 1.67 -13.26 8.05
C TYR A 127 0.97 -14.00 6.91
N ASP A 128 0.37 -15.14 7.25
CA ASP A 128 -0.43 -15.93 6.32
C ASP A 128 -1.76 -15.20 6.04
N GLN A 129 -1.77 -14.42 4.97
CA GLN A 129 -2.84 -13.51 4.63
C GLN A 129 -3.05 -13.42 3.12
N LEU A 130 -4.31 -13.25 2.74
CA LEU A 130 -4.71 -13.03 1.35
C LEU A 130 -4.20 -11.66 0.86
N LEU A 131 -3.84 -11.62 -0.41
CA LEU A 131 -3.67 -10.39 -1.17
C LEU A 131 -4.85 -10.21 -2.12
N LEU A 132 -5.35 -8.97 -2.22
CA LEU A 132 -6.26 -8.58 -3.29
C LEU A 132 -5.56 -7.56 -4.19
N VAL A 133 -5.66 -7.79 -5.49
CA VAL A 133 -5.23 -6.84 -6.51
C VAL A 133 -6.48 -6.20 -7.12
N LYS A 134 -6.48 -4.88 -7.21
CA LYS A 134 -7.57 -4.08 -7.78
C LYS A 134 -7.06 -3.26 -8.96
N ILE A 135 -7.77 -3.30 -10.07
CA ILE A 135 -7.51 -2.42 -11.23
C ILE A 135 -8.20 -1.08 -10.98
N ILE A 136 -7.47 0.05 -11.14
CA ILE A 136 -7.95 1.40 -10.80
C ILE A 136 -8.21 2.28 -12.05
N GLN A 137 -8.70 1.68 -13.14
CA GLN A 137 -8.97 2.38 -14.41
C GLN A 137 -10.44 2.77 -14.64
N HIS A 138 -11.38 2.35 -13.78
CA HIS A 138 -12.83 2.55 -14.00
C HIS A 138 -13.51 3.25 -12.82
N GLU A 139 -14.69 3.82 -13.10
CA GLU A 139 -15.66 4.26 -12.09
C GLU A 139 -15.99 3.10 -11.12
N GLU A 140 -16.11 1.88 -11.66
CA GLU A 140 -16.30 0.66 -10.87
C GLU A 140 -14.99 -0.14 -10.74
N PRO A 141 -14.44 -0.27 -9.53
CA PRO A 141 -13.18 -0.97 -9.32
C PRO A 141 -13.30 -2.48 -9.54
N GLN A 142 -12.49 -3.02 -10.44
CA GLN A 142 -12.43 -4.45 -10.70
C GLN A 142 -11.40 -5.13 -9.79
N TYR A 143 -11.88 -6.01 -8.92
CA TYR A 143 -11.02 -6.90 -8.13
C TYR A 143 -10.67 -8.14 -8.93
N LEU A 144 -9.38 -8.50 -8.91
CA LEU A 144 -8.90 -9.76 -9.45
C LEU A 144 -9.10 -10.90 -8.42
N PRO A 145 -8.99 -12.18 -8.84
CA PRO A 145 -9.03 -13.29 -7.92
C PRO A 145 -8.01 -13.11 -6.76
N PRO A 146 -8.38 -13.44 -5.52
CA PRO A 146 -7.48 -13.32 -4.38
C PRO A 146 -6.25 -14.22 -4.55
N VAL A 147 -5.11 -13.76 -4.06
CA VAL A 147 -3.86 -14.52 -4.06
C VAL A 147 -3.59 -15.01 -2.62
N PRO A 148 -3.60 -16.32 -2.35
CA PRO A 148 -3.18 -16.87 -1.08
C PRO A 148 -1.71 -16.57 -0.76
N TYR A 149 -1.37 -16.58 0.53
CA TYR A 149 0.00 -16.33 0.97
C TYR A 149 0.97 -17.33 0.35
N LYS A 150 2.04 -16.82 -0.26
CA LYS A 150 3.09 -17.61 -0.94
C LYS A 150 2.61 -18.49 -2.10
N ASP A 151 1.40 -18.28 -2.59
CA ASP A 151 0.91 -18.96 -3.80
C ASP A 151 1.43 -18.24 -5.05
N MET A 152 2.64 -18.61 -5.46
CA MET A 152 3.33 -18.03 -6.62
C MET A 152 2.58 -18.31 -7.93
N GLU A 153 1.94 -19.46 -8.07
CA GLU A 153 1.22 -19.81 -9.28
C GLU A 153 -0.01 -18.90 -9.45
N GLN A 154 -0.78 -18.72 -8.38
CA GLN A 154 -1.93 -17.81 -8.40
C GLN A 154 -1.49 -16.35 -8.57
N LEU A 155 -0.38 -15.94 -7.96
CA LEU A 155 0.20 -14.60 -8.14
C LEU A 155 0.50 -14.32 -9.62
N GLN A 156 1.22 -15.23 -10.29
CA GLN A 156 1.55 -15.10 -11.72
C GLN A 156 0.30 -15.06 -12.61
N LYS A 157 -0.73 -15.86 -12.30
CA LYS A 157 -2.02 -15.80 -13.00
C LYS A 157 -2.67 -14.43 -12.85
N VAL A 158 -2.65 -13.85 -11.65
CA VAL A 158 -3.21 -12.52 -11.38
C VAL A 158 -2.42 -11.42 -12.08
N SER A 159 -1.08 -11.48 -12.08
CA SER A 159 -0.24 -10.52 -12.79
C SER A 159 -0.54 -10.49 -14.29
N ARG A 160 -0.52 -11.66 -14.95
CA ARG A 160 -0.85 -11.76 -16.40
C ARG A 160 -2.26 -11.29 -16.71
N LEU A 161 -3.23 -11.60 -15.85
CA LEU A 161 -4.60 -11.12 -16.01
C LEU A 161 -4.69 -9.60 -15.89
N ALA A 162 -3.97 -9.01 -14.93
CA ALA A 162 -3.92 -7.56 -14.75
C ALA A 162 -3.32 -6.86 -15.98
N GLU A 163 -2.20 -7.37 -16.49
CA GLU A 163 -1.55 -6.87 -17.70
C GLU A 163 -2.49 -6.94 -18.90
N SER A 164 -3.10 -8.11 -19.15
CA SER A 164 -4.03 -8.29 -20.26
C SER A 164 -5.20 -7.31 -20.19
N LEU A 165 -5.82 -7.12 -19.02
CA LEU A 165 -6.95 -6.22 -18.85
C LEU A 165 -6.60 -4.74 -19.07
N LEU A 166 -5.35 -4.36 -18.80
CA LEU A 166 -4.85 -3.00 -19.01
C LEU A 166 -4.36 -2.79 -20.45
N SER A 167 -3.75 -3.79 -21.10
CA SER A 167 -3.25 -3.71 -22.47
C SER A 167 -4.36 -3.72 -23.54
N THR A 168 -5.41 -4.53 -23.37
CA THR A 168 -6.52 -4.60 -24.36
C THR A 168 -7.24 -3.26 -24.55
N LYS A 169 -7.16 -2.36 -23.55
CA LYS A 169 -7.86 -1.07 -23.57
C LYS A 169 -7.07 0.06 -24.21
N VAL A 170 -5.77 -0.11 -24.41
CA VAL A 170 -4.94 0.89 -25.12
C VAL A 170 -5.24 0.93 -26.62
N ILE A 171 -5.86 -0.13 -27.17
CA ILE A 171 -6.14 -0.28 -28.61
C ILE A 171 -7.55 0.25 -28.98
N SER A 172 -8.40 0.58 -28.00
CA SER A 172 -9.81 0.95 -28.22
C SER A 172 -10.11 2.45 -28.03
N SER A 173 -9.08 3.29 -27.93
CA SER A 173 -9.16 4.76 -27.79
C SER A 173 -8.32 5.45 -28.86
#